data_AF-A0A7K3D4X1-F1
#
_entry.id   AF-A0A7K3D4X1-F1
#
_cell.length_a   1.000
_cell.length_b   1.000
_cell.length_c   1.000
_cell.angle_alpha   90.00
_cell.angle_beta   90.00
_cell.angle_gamma   90.00
#
_symmetry.space_group_name_H-M   'P 1'
#
loop_
_entity.id
_entity.type
_entity.pdbx_description
1 polymer ?
#
loop_
_entity_poly.entity_id
_entity_poly.type
_entity_poly.pdbx_seq_one_letter_code
_entity_poly.pdbx_strand_id
1 'polypeptide(L)' 'MQCPKCHAPMHTYNRNGVQIEQCNGCRGIFLDYGELESLTRLEAQWGQQAPPPPAPP' A
#
# COMPACT_ATOMS: atom_id res chain seq x y z
N MET A 1 1.68 16.44 6.23
CA MET A 1 0.21 16.34 6.37
C MET A 1 -0.15 15.93 7.80
N GLN A 2 -1.31 16.33 8.32
CA GLN A 2 -1.79 16.00 9.67
C GLN A 2 -2.85 14.90 9.58
N CYS A 3 -2.78 13.90 10.45
CA CYS A 3 -3.75 12.81 10.43
C CYS A 3 -5.16 13.34 10.82
N PRO A 4 -6.20 13.12 10.01
CA PRO A 4 -7.56 13.60 10.33
C PRO A 4 -8.19 12.88 11.53
N LYS A 5 -7.62 11.75 11.97
CA LYS A 5 -8.12 10.97 13.11
C LYS A 5 -7.53 11.41 14.45
N CYS A 6 -6.26 11.77 14.49
CA CYS A 6 -5.54 12.03 15.74
C CYS A 6 -4.63 13.26 15.72
N HIS A 7 -4.58 13.99 14.60
CA HIS A 7 -3.77 15.20 14.39
C HIS A 7 -2.24 15.02 14.54
N ALA A 8 -1.76 13.79 14.72
CA ALA A 8 -0.34 13.49 14.73
C ALA A 8 0.29 13.68 13.32
N PRO A 9 1.60 13.96 13.25
CA PRO A 9 2.30 14.07 11.98
C PRO A 9 2.25 12.75 11.20
N MET A 10 2.14 12.88 9.88
CA MET A 10 2.17 11.77 8.95
C MET A 10 3.54 11.67 8.29
N HIS A 11 4.00 10.44 8.06
CA HIS A 11 5.23 10.12 7.38
C HIS A 11 4.91 9.54 6.01
N THR A 12 5.53 10.10 4.99
CA THR A 12 5.33 9.71 3.59
C THR A 12 6.37 8.65 3.21
N TYR A 13 5.92 7.56 2.61
CA TYR A 13 6.73 6.48 2.07
C TYR A 13 6.44 6.34 0.58
N ASN A 14 7.45 6.01 -0.22
CA ASN A 14 7.24 5.60 -1.61
C ASN A 14 7.53 4.10 -1.71
N ARG A 15 6.55 3.32 -2.17
CA ARG A 15 6.70 1.88 -2.39
C ARG A 15 6.21 1.53 -3.79
N ASN A 16 7.12 1.05 -4.64
CA ASN A 16 6.80 0.63 -6.01
C ASN A 16 6.06 1.70 -6.83
N GLY A 17 6.37 2.98 -6.61
CA GLY A 17 5.72 4.11 -7.28
C GLY A 17 4.42 4.60 -6.63
N VAL A 18 3.97 3.96 -5.55
CA VAL A 18 2.82 4.39 -4.75
C VAL A 18 3.32 5.22 -3.57
N GLN A 19 2.82 6.45 -3.41
CA GLN A 19 3.02 7.22 -2.19
C GLN A 19 2.04 6.69 -1.13
N ILE A 20 2.54 6.52 0.09
CA ILE A 20 1.78 6.00 1.22
C ILE A 20 2.04 6.94 2.38
N GLU A 21 1.00 7.56 2.90
CA GLU A 21 1.12 8.39 4.09
C GLU A 21 0.65 7.63 5.33
N GLN A 22 1.58 7.34 6.24
CA GLN A 22 1.27 6.66 7.50
C GLN A 22 1.34 7.63 8.66
N CYS A 23 0.32 7.63 9.50
CA CYS A 23 0.30 8.41 10.72
C CYS A 23 1.18 7.79 11.82
N ASN A 24 2.05 8.59 12.44
CA ASN A 24 2.93 8.13 13.53
C ASN A 24 2.20 7.92 14.88
N GLY A 25 0.98 8.44 15.03
CA GLY A 25 0.19 8.28 16.26
C GLY A 25 -0.71 7.05 16.22
N CYS A 26 -1.69 7.05 15.31
CA CYS A 26 -2.71 6.00 15.24
C CYS A 26 -2.40 4.89 14.23
N ARG A 27 -1.28 4.98 13.50
CA ARG A 27 -0.88 4.06 12.39
C ARG A 27 -1.88 4.00 11.23
N GLY A 28 -2.78 4.98 11.11
CA GLY A 28 -3.69 5.10 9.98
C GLY A 28 -2.94 5.39 8.69
N ILE A 29 -3.41 4.81 7.58
CA ILE A 29 -2.90 5.06 6.23
C ILE A 29 -3.84 6.04 5.54
N PHE A 30 -3.28 7.02 4.85
CA PHE A 30 -4.00 7.93 3.97
C PHE A 30 -3.45 7.75 2.55
N LEU A 31 -4.38 7.64 1.59
CA LEU A 31 -4.10 7.40 0.18
C LEU A 31 -5.02 8.30 -0.63
N ASP A 32 -4.48 8.91 -1.68
CA ASP A 32 -5.26 9.59 -2.69
C ASP A 32 -5.93 8.58 -3.64
N TYR A 33 -6.95 9.03 -4.37
CA TYR A 33 -7.76 8.16 -5.24
C TYR A 33 -6.91 7.38 -6.28
N GLY A 34 -5.88 8.00 -6.85
CA GLY A 34 -4.98 7.35 -7.82
C GLY A 34 -3.99 6.34 -7.21
N GLU A 35 -3.69 6.49 -5.91
CA GLU A 35 -2.78 5.60 -5.19
C GLU A 35 -3.48 4.31 -4.78
N LEU A 36 -4.74 4.43 -4.34
CA LEU A 36 -5.58 3.29 -4.03
C LEU A 36 -5.79 2.39 -5.26
N GLU A 37 -6.02 2.98 -6.44
CA GLU A 37 -6.16 2.23 -7.70
C GLU A 37 -4.86 1.49 -8.05
N SER A 38 -3.71 2.13 -7.86
CA SER A 38 -2.39 1.52 -8.06
C SER A 38 -2.15 0.34 -7.11
N LEU A 39 -2.53 0.48 -5.83
CA LEU A 39 -2.47 -0.62 -4.86
C LEU A 39 -3.40 -1.78 -5.24
N THR A 40 -4.61 -1.48 -5.69
CA THR A 40 -5.58 -2.51 -6.08
C THR A 40 -5.08 -3.32 -7.29
N ARG A 41 -4.45 -2.66 -8.27
CA ARG A 41 -3.79 -3.35 -9.39
C ARG A 41 -2.62 -4.21 -8.93
N LEU A 42 -1.80 -3.69 -8.01
CA LEU A 42 -0.68 -4.44 -7.39
C LEU A 42 -1.17 -5.66 -6.59
N GLU A 43 -2.30 -5.57 -5.89
CA GLU A 43 -2.91 -6.73 -5.21
C GLU A 43 -3.43 -7.76 -6.22
N ALA A 44 -4.08 -7.33 -7.30
CA ALA A 44 -4.59 -8.23 -8.33
C ALA A 44 -3.46 -9.05 -9.01
N GLN A 45 -2.31 -8.44 -9.29
CA GLN A 45 -1.15 -9.16 -9.83
C GLN A 45 -0.51 -10.12 -8.81
N TRP A 46 -0.49 -9.77 -7.52
CA TRP A 46 0.08 -10.65 -6.48
C TRP A 46 -0.83 -11.84 -6.17
N GLY A 47 -2.15 -11.66 -6.19
CA GLY A 47 -3.11 -12.76 -6.04
C GLY A 47 -3.07 -13.79 -7.18
N GLN A 48 -2.52 -13.41 -8.34
CA GLN A 48 -2.39 -14.30 -9.50
C GLN A 48 -1.04 -15.03 -9.62
N GLN A 49 -0.10 -14.79 -8.70
CA GLN A 49 1.09 -15.61 -8.61
C GLN A 49 0.75 -16.97 -7.99
N ALA A 50 0.20 -17.87 -8.81
CA ALA A 50 0.19 -19.29 -8.48
C ALA A 50 1.64 -19.76 -8.29
N PRO A 51 1.93 -20.59 -7.27
CA PRO A 51 3.26 -21.18 -7.14
C PRO A 51 3.61 -21.90 -8.45
N PRO A 52 4.89 -21.83 -8.91
CA PRO A 52 5.29 -22.52 -10.12
C PRO A 52 4.94 -24.02 -10.01
N PRO A 53 4.50 -24.67 -11.10
CA PRO A 53 4.17 -26.09 -11.06
C PRO A 53 5.39 -26.89 -10.58
N PRO A 54 5.20 -27.95 -9.78
CA PRO A 54 6.30 -28.79 -9.33
C PRO A 54 7.07 -29.35 -10.54
N ALA A 55 8.40 -29.37 -10.43
CA ALA A 55 9.27 -29.88 -11.50
C ALA A 55 8.92 -31.35 -11.83
N PRO A 56 8.95 -31.74 -13.12
CA PRO A 56 8.74 -33.12 -13.52
C PRO A 56 9.85 -34.05 -12.98
N PRO A 57 9.57 -35.36 -12.83
CA PRO A 57 10.49 -36.34 -12.23
C PRO A 57 11.76 -36.59 -13.07
#